data_AF-A0ABD4KUZ4-F1
#
_entry.id   AF-A0ABD4KUZ4-F1
#
_cell.length_a   1.000
_cell.length_b   1.000
_cell.length_c   1.000
_cell.angle_alpha   90.00
_cell.angle_beta   90.00
_cell.angle_gamma   90.00
#
_symmetry.space_group_name_H-M   'P 1'
#
loop_
_entity.id
_entity.type
_entity.pdbx_description
1 polymer ?
#
loop_
_entity_poly.entity_id
_entity_poly.type
_entity_poly.pdbx_seq_one_letter_code
_entity_poly.pdbx_strand_id
1 'polypeptide(L)'
;MISYLPEIYLLLLGFSVFMYAVLDGYDLGVGILLPQNNEQQRDRMIASIGPFWDANETWLVLGVGILLIAFPSAHSLILTELYLPTALMLIALIMRGVAFDFRAKAKADHK
;
A
#
# COMPACT_ATOMS: atom_id res chain seq x y z
N MET A 1 -13.07 27.34 15.16
CA MET A 1 -11.91 26.64 14.58
C MET A 1 -11.89 25.16 14.96
N ILE A 2 -12.08 24.80 16.24
CA ILE A 2 -12.10 23.39 16.70
C ILE A 2 -13.35 22.62 16.23
N SER A 3 -14.47 23.30 15.96
CA SER A 3 -15.73 22.66 15.57
C SER A 3 -15.71 21.92 14.23
N TYR A 4 -14.77 22.23 13.32
CA TYR A 4 -14.64 21.58 12.01
C TYR A 4 -13.56 20.50 11.96
N LEU A 5 -12.91 20.24 13.10
CA LEU A 5 -11.77 19.34 13.17
C LEU A 5 -12.14 17.89 12.79
N PRO A 6 -13.29 17.33 13.23
CA PRO A 6 -13.71 16.00 12.80
C PRO A 6 -13.92 15.88 11.29
N GLU A 7 -14.52 16.88 10.65
CA GLU A 7 -14.77 16.89 9.20
C GLU A 7 -13.47 16.96 8.41
N ILE A 8 -12.51 17.77 8.88
CA ILE A 8 -11.18 17.85 8.27
C ILE A 8 -10.46 16.49 8.37
N TYR A 9 -10.44 15.86 9.56
CA TYR A 9 -9.82 14.55 9.70
C TYR A 9 -10.53 13.46 8.91
N LEU A 10 -11.86 13.52 8.79
CA LEU A 10 -12.61 12.60 7.96
C LEU A 10 -12.28 12.77 6.47
N LEU A 11 -12.14 14.02 6.00
CA LEU A 11 -11.69 14.32 4.64
C LEU A 11 -10.25 13.83 4.40
N LEU A 12 -9.35 14.05 5.35
CA LEU A 12 -7.96 13.58 5.25
C LEU A 12 -7.88 12.05 5.26
N LEU A 13 -8.69 11.38 6.10
CA LEU A 13 -8.79 9.93 6.11
C LEU A 13 -9.29 9.40 4.77
N GLY A 14 -10.41 9.95 4.28
CA GLY A 14 -10.98 9.57 2.99
C GLY A 14 -10.02 9.81 1.83
N PHE A 15 -9.32 10.94 1.84
CA PHE A 15 -8.29 11.26 0.86
C PHE A 15 -7.11 10.27 0.93
N SER A 16 -6.63 9.95 2.13
CA SER A 16 -5.53 8.99 2.32
C SER A 16 -5.88 7.60 1.80
N VAL A 17 -7.07 7.11 2.14
CA VAL A 17 -7.57 5.80 1.66
C VAL A 17 -7.80 5.82 0.15
N PHE A 18 -8.33 6.92 -0.39
CA PHE A 18 -8.50 7.07 -1.84
C PHE A 18 -7.17 7.05 -2.59
N MET A 19 -6.18 7.81 -2.11
CA MET A 19 -4.83 7.83 -2.70
C MET A 19 -4.17 6.45 -2.63
N TYR A 20 -4.29 5.74 -1.50
CA TYR A 20 -3.83 4.36 -1.40
C TYR A 20 -4.51 3.46 -2.44
N ALA A 21 -5.83 3.49 -2.52
CA ALA A 21 -6.60 2.64 -3.45
C ALA A 21 -6.25 2.90 -4.91
N VAL A 22 -5.96 4.15 -5.30
CA VAL A 22 -5.57 4.50 -6.67
C VAL A 22 -4.12 4.15 -6.96
N LEU A 23 -3.19 4.60 -6.10
CA LEU A 23 -1.75 4.49 -6.36
C LEU A 23 -1.24 3.08 -6.08
N ASP A 24 -1.47 2.55 -4.88
CA ASP A 24 -1.05 1.20 -4.53
C ASP A 24 -1.91 0.15 -5.26
N GLY A 25 -3.17 0.47 -5.53
CA GLY A 25 -4.04 -0.38 -6.36
C GLY A 25 -3.52 -0.56 -7.79
N TYR A 26 -2.87 0.47 -8.37
CA TYR A 26 -2.15 0.33 -9.63
C TYR A 26 -0.96 -0.64 -9.50
N ASP A 27 -0.15 -0.52 -8.44
CA ASP A 27 1.00 -1.40 -8.21
C ASP A 27 0.59 -2.86 -8.04
N LEU A 28 -0.46 -3.10 -7.23
CA LEU A 28 -1.05 -4.42 -7.02
C LEU A 28 -1.65 -4.97 -8.31
N GLY A 29 -2.35 -4.13 -9.08
CA GLY A 29 -2.91 -4.49 -10.39
C GLY A 29 -1.83 -4.92 -11.38
N VAL A 30 -0.71 -4.19 -11.45
CA VAL A 30 0.47 -4.58 -12.24
C VAL A 30 0.99 -5.94 -11.79
N GLY A 31 1.11 -6.17 -10.47
CA GLY A 31 1.56 -7.44 -9.89
C GLY A 31 0.67 -8.64 -10.24
N ILE A 32 -0.66 -8.47 -10.21
CA ILE A 32 -1.64 -9.51 -10.56
C ILE A 32 -1.60 -9.84 -12.06
N LEU A 33 -1.40 -8.83 -12.90
CA LEU A 33 -1.45 -8.95 -14.36
C LEU A 33 -0.08 -9.28 -15.00
N LEU A 34 0.94 -9.63 -14.21
CA LEU A 34 2.27 -9.94 -14.74
C LEU A 34 2.21 -11.10 -15.75
N PRO A 35 2.73 -10.92 -16.97
CA PRO A 35 2.69 -11.97 -17.99
C PRO A 35 3.71 -13.07 -17.66
N GLN A 36 3.23 -14.32 -17.66
CA GLN A 36 4.08 -15.49 -17.38
C GLN A 36 4.96 -15.87 -18.59
N ASN A 37 4.45 -15.65 -19.80
CA ASN A 37 5.08 -16.12 -21.05
C ASN A 37 5.89 -15.03 -21.78
N ASN A 38 6.05 -13.84 -21.18
CA ASN A 38 6.76 -12.72 -21.81
C ASN A 38 7.61 -11.95 -20.78
N GLU A 39 8.87 -12.35 -20.67
CA GLU A 39 9.82 -11.78 -19.72
C GLU A 39 10.10 -10.29 -19.97
N GLN A 40 10.21 -9.86 -21.22
CA GLN A 40 10.47 -8.45 -21.55
C GLN A 40 9.31 -7.55 -21.14
N GLN A 41 8.08 -8.01 -21.37
CA GLN A 41 6.88 -7.28 -20.95
C GLN A 41 6.76 -7.25 -19.41
N ARG A 42 7.02 -8.38 -18.74
CA ARG A 42 7.07 -8.48 -17.28
C ARG A 42 8.07 -7.48 -16.70
N ASP A 43 9.26 -7.40 -17.29
CA ASP A 43 10.31 -6.49 -16.83
C ASP A 43 9.93 -5.01 -16.98
N ARG A 44 9.28 -4.64 -18.10
CA ARG A 44 8.75 -3.29 -18.31
C ARG A 44 7.64 -2.94 -17.31
N MET A 45 6.72 -3.88 -17.07
CA MET A 45 5.63 -3.70 -16.10
C MET A 45 6.19 -3.48 -14.68
N ILE A 46 7.13 -4.30 -14.23
CA ILE A 46 7.72 -4.11 -12.89
C ILE A 46 8.55 -2.81 -12.82
N ALA A 47 9.25 -2.43 -13.90
CA ALA A 47 10.00 -1.18 -13.93
C ALA A 47 9.10 0.07 -13.80
N SER A 48 7.83 -0.03 -14.21
CA SER A 48 6.87 1.07 -14.12
C SER A 48 6.39 1.40 -12.70
N ILE A 49 6.56 0.47 -11.75
CA ILE A 49 6.15 0.62 -10.34
C ILE A 49 7.33 0.77 -9.38
N GLY A 50 8.51 0.28 -9.77
CA GLY A 50 9.71 0.20 -8.93
C GLY A 50 10.13 1.48 -8.18
N PRO A 51 10.06 2.69 -8.77
CA PRO A 51 10.45 3.91 -8.07
C PRO A 51 9.44 4.42 -7.02
N PHE A 52 8.19 3.95 -7.05
CA PHE A 52 7.09 4.60 -6.34
C PHE A 52 6.34 3.69 -5.34
N TRP A 53 6.46 2.36 -5.47
CA TRP A 53 5.67 1.42 -4.66
C TRP A 53 5.80 1.65 -3.14
N ASP A 54 7.00 1.93 -2.65
CA ASP A 54 7.25 2.16 -1.22
C ASP A 54 6.57 3.47 -0.74
N ALA A 55 6.57 4.50 -1.59
CA ALA A 55 5.86 5.74 -1.31
C ALA A 55 4.32 5.53 -1.32
N ASN A 56 3.82 4.62 -2.16
CA ASN A 56 2.38 4.36 -2.26
C ASN A 56 1.83 3.66 -1.00
N GLU A 57 2.62 2.79 -0.35
CA GLU A 57 2.25 2.16 0.93
C GLU A 57 2.06 3.19 2.06
N THR A 58 2.77 4.31 2.03
CA THR A 58 2.70 5.33 3.09
C THR A 58 1.30 5.92 3.27
N TRP A 59 0.47 5.94 2.22
CA TRP A 59 -0.93 6.40 2.28
C TRP A 59 -1.81 5.49 3.15
N LEU A 60 -1.53 4.19 3.17
CA LEU A 60 -2.21 3.26 4.08
C LEU A 60 -1.82 3.54 5.53
N VAL A 61 -0.51 3.72 5.78
CA VAL A 61 0.03 4.03 7.11
C VAL A 61 -0.54 5.33 7.64
N LEU A 62 -0.64 6.36 6.81
CA LEU A 62 -1.26 7.63 7.16
C LEU A 62 -2.74 7.46 7.50
N GLY A 63 -3.50 6.68 6.72
CA GLY A 63 -4.91 6.40 6.99
C GLY A 63 -5.12 5.72 8.35
N VAL A 64 -4.30 4.72 8.67
CA VAL A 64 -4.31 4.05 9.99
C VAL A 64 -3.91 5.00 11.11
N GLY A 65 -2.90 5.85 10.90
CA GLY A 65 -2.47 6.85 11.87
C GLY A 65 -3.56 7.89 12.16
N ILE A 66 -4.27 8.36 11.14
CA ILE A 66 -5.42 9.27 11.31
C ILE A 66 -6.54 8.58 12.08
N LEU A 67 -6.87 7.32 11.76
CA LEU A 67 -7.84 6.55 12.52
C LEU A 67 -7.45 6.46 14.00
N LEU A 68 -6.19 6.13 14.30
CA LEU A 68 -5.71 6.00 15.68
C LEU A 68 -5.81 7.32 16.46
N ILE A 69 -5.41 8.45 15.86
CA ILE A 69 -5.31 9.74 16.55
C ILE A 69 -6.66 10.45 16.63
N ALA A 70 -7.38 10.54 15.51
CA ALA A 70 -8.62 11.32 15.41
C ALA A 70 -9.88 10.50 15.75
N PHE A 71 -9.84 9.17 15.56
CA PHE A 71 -11.01 8.29 15.72
C PHE A 71 -10.66 6.97 16.46
N PRO A 72 -10.10 7.01 17.68
CA PRO A 72 -9.54 5.84 18.35
C PRO A 72 -10.55 4.70 18.57
N SER A 73 -11.82 5.02 18.84
CA SER A 73 -12.87 4.00 18.95
C SER A 73 -13.13 3.28 17.63
N ALA A 74 -13.12 4.00 16.51
CA ALA A 74 -13.28 3.41 15.18
C ALA A 74 -12.04 2.57 14.80
N HIS A 75 -10.83 3.08 15.07
CA HIS A 75 -9.59 2.33 14.90
C HIS A 75 -9.63 0.97 15.58
N SER A 76 -9.97 0.94 16.88
CA SER A 76 -10.02 -0.30 17.66
C SER A 76 -11.10 -1.25 17.12
N LEU A 77 -12.30 -0.75 16.84
CA LEU A 77 -13.39 -1.58 16.29
C LEU A 77 -12.99 -2.21 14.95
N ILE A 78 -12.48 -1.41 14.01
CA ILE A 78 -12.11 -1.88 12.66
C ILE A 78 -11.01 -2.94 12.74
N LEU A 79 -9.92 -2.69 13.48
CA LEU A 79 -8.80 -3.64 13.55
C LEU A 79 -9.12 -4.90 14.36
N THR A 80 -10.05 -4.84 15.32
CA THR A 80 -10.53 -6.03 16.01
C THR A 80 -11.40 -6.88 15.09
N GLU A 81 -12.38 -6.29 14.41
CA GLU A 81 -13.30 -7.02 13.51
C GLU A 81 -12.58 -7.55 12.25
N LEU A 82 -11.63 -6.78 11.71
CA LEU A 82 -10.85 -7.13 10.53
C LEU A 82 -9.45 -7.64 10.88
N TYR A 83 -9.26 -8.20 12.08
CA TYR A 83 -7.93 -8.64 12.54
C TYR A 83 -7.27 -9.59 11.54
N LEU A 84 -7.95 -10.69 11.19
CA LEU A 84 -7.38 -11.71 10.31
C LEU A 84 -7.17 -11.19 8.86
N PRO A 85 -8.16 -10.53 8.21
CA PRO A 85 -7.93 -9.90 6.91
C PRO A 85 -6.77 -8.90 6.90
N THR A 86 -6.68 -8.04 7.93
CA THR A 86 -5.63 -7.03 8.02
C THR A 86 -4.26 -7.68 8.21
N ALA A 87 -4.15 -8.69 9.07
CA ALA A 87 -2.91 -9.42 9.26
C ALA A 87 -2.41 -10.08 7.97
N LEU A 88 -3.31 -10.74 7.23
CA LEU A 88 -2.96 -11.35 5.93
C LEU A 88 -2.54 -10.30 4.90
N MET A 89 -3.24 -9.17 4.84
CA MET A 89 -2.88 -8.05 3.97
C MET A 89 -1.47 -7.53 4.29
N LEU A 90 -1.15 -7.29 5.57
CA LEU A 90 0.17 -6.81 5.98
C LEU A 90 1.28 -7.81 5.63
N ILE A 91 1.05 -9.11 5.85
CA ILE A 91 2.00 -10.15 5.44
C ILE A 91 2.23 -10.11 3.92
N ALA A 92 1.16 -9.99 3.13
CA ALA A 92 1.27 -9.91 1.67
C ALA A 92 2.05 -8.67 1.21
N LEU A 93 1.82 -7.51 1.83
CA LEU A 93 2.57 -6.28 1.53
C LEU A 93 4.05 -6.41 1.90
N ILE A 94 4.38 -7.00 3.06
CA ILE A 94 5.76 -7.28 3.45
C ILE A 94 6.44 -8.19 2.40
N MET A 95 5.77 -9.27 2.01
CA MET A 95 6.31 -10.20 0.99
C MET A 95 6.54 -9.50 -0.35
N ARG A 96 5.65 -8.58 -0.74
CA ARG A 96 5.80 -7.76 -1.95
C ARG A 96 7.06 -6.88 -1.87
N GLY A 97 7.26 -6.17 -0.76
CA GLY A 97 8.45 -5.33 -0.56
C GLY A 97 9.75 -6.14 -0.61
N VAL A 98 9.78 -7.30 0.05
CA VAL A 98 10.94 -8.22 0.01
C VAL A 98 11.22 -8.70 -1.42
N ALA A 99 10.18 -9.06 -2.18
CA ALA A 99 10.34 -9.52 -3.55
C ALA A 99 10.93 -8.44 -4.47
N PHE A 100 10.54 -7.18 -4.31
CA PHE A 100 11.13 -6.09 -5.09
C PHE A 100 12.60 -5.83 -4.75
N ASP A 101 12.95 -5.80 -3.46
CA ASP A 101 14.34 -5.60 -3.02
C ASP A 101 15.25 -6.75 -3.49
N PHE A 102 14.80 -8.00 -3.36
CA PHE A 102 15.55 -9.16 -3.84
C PHE A 102 15.73 -9.14 -5.36
N ARG A 103 14.71 -8.75 -6.12
CA ARG A 103 14.80 -8.67 -7.58
C ARG A 103 15.76 -7.56 -8.04
N ALA A 104 15.79 -6.43 -7.35
CA ALA A 104 16.74 -5.35 -7.64
C ALA A 104 18.20 -5.81 -7.42
N LYS A 105 18.45 -6.55 -6.33
CA LYS A 105 19.78 -7.07 -5.96
C LYS A 105 20.23 -8.25 -6.82
N ALA A 106 19.33 -9.18 -7.17
CA ALA A 106 19.67 -10.35 -7.99
C ALA A 106 20.19 -9.99 -9.39
N LYS A 107 19.78 -8.84 -9.96
CA LYS A 107 20.32 -8.36 -11.24
C LYS A 107 21.74 -7.77 -11.14
N ALA A 108 22.21 -7.42 -9.94
CA ALA A 108 23.53 -6.80 -9.75
C ALA A 108 24.69 -7.82 -9.78
N ASP A 109 24.42 -9.10 -9.52
CA ASP A 109 25.45 -10.15 -9.30
C ASP A 109 25.87 -10.91 -10.58
N HIS A 110 25.51 -10.43 -11.77
CA HIS A 110 25.88 -11.03 -13.07
C HIS A 110 26.70 -10.08 -13.97
N LYS A 111 27.55 -9.23 -13.40
CA LYS A 111 28.53 -8.43 -14.17
C LYS A 111 29.93 -8.51 -13.59
#